data_AF-A0A9D5CAY2-F1
#
_entry.id   AF-A0A9D5CAY2-F1
#
_cell.length_a   1.000
_cell.length_b   1.000
_cell.length_c   1.000
_cell.angle_alpha   90.00
_cell.angle_beta   90.00
_cell.angle_gamma   90.00
#
_symmetry.space_group_name_H-M   'P 1'
#
loop_
_entity.id
_entity.type
_entity.pdbx_description
1 polymer ?
#
loop_
_entity_poly.entity_id
_entity_poly.type
_entity_poly.pdbx_seq_one_letter_code
_entity_poly.pdbx_strand_id
1 'polypeptide(L)'
;MSEASIISHMAKLTARTIGEDSLPSFLSAFKDHDQMNYAARISFKYGCLRGVTGTPFFFVNGFPLPEWGTPLNYTKWASIFDSLVEKK
;
A
#
# COMPACT_ATOMS: atom_id res chain seq x y z
N MET A 1 -23.44 -6.00 -2.23
CA MET A 1 -22.31 -6.96 -2.34
C MET A 1 -21.90 -7.35 -0.93
N SER A 2 -21.72 -8.64 -0.63
CA SER A 2 -21.32 -9.10 0.71
C SER A 2 -19.80 -9.13 0.87
N GLU A 3 -19.29 -9.09 2.10
CA GLU A 3 -17.87 -9.25 2.41
C GLU A 3 -17.29 -10.54 1.81
N ALA A 4 -17.97 -11.67 2.01
CA ALA A 4 -17.57 -12.95 1.43
C ALA A 4 -17.49 -12.91 -0.12
N SER A 5 -18.41 -12.18 -0.77
CA SER A 5 -18.38 -11.99 -2.22
C SER A 5 -17.19 -11.12 -2.67
N ILE A 6 -16.84 -10.09 -1.90
CA ILE A 6 -15.66 -9.24 -2.16
C ILE A 6 -14.38 -10.05 -2.01
N ILE A 7 -14.21 -10.77 -0.90
CA ILE A 7 -13.04 -11.62 -0.63
C ILE A 7 -12.89 -12.67 -1.73
N SER A 8 -13.98 -13.32 -2.15
CA SER A 8 -13.96 -14.30 -3.24
C SER A 8 -13.48 -13.69 -4.56
N HIS A 9 -13.96 -12.49 -4.92
CA HIS A 9 -13.49 -11.80 -6.13
C HIS A 9 -12.01 -11.43 -6.05
N MET A 10 -11.54 -10.92 -4.91
CA MET A 10 -10.13 -10.59 -4.74
C MET A 10 -9.23 -11.83 -4.73
N ALA A 11 -9.69 -12.95 -4.15
CA ALA A 11 -8.98 -14.22 -4.19
C ALA A 11 -8.79 -14.70 -5.63
N LYS A 12 -9.85 -14.64 -6.45
CA LYS A 12 -9.77 -14.96 -7.89
C LYS A 12 -8.79 -14.05 -8.63
N LEU A 13 -8.80 -12.75 -8.33
CA LEU A 13 -7.85 -11.81 -8.92
C LEU A 13 -6.41 -12.14 -8.52
N THR A 14 -6.19 -12.49 -7.26
CA THR A 14 -4.87 -12.84 -6.71
C THR A 14 -4.34 -14.10 -7.38
N ALA A 15 -5.14 -15.17 -7.45
CA ALA A 15 -4.78 -16.41 -8.14
C ALA A 15 -4.41 -16.18 -9.61
N ARG A 16 -5.17 -15.33 -10.30
CA ARG A 16 -4.90 -14.98 -11.72
C ARG A 16 -3.61 -14.18 -11.90
N THR A 17 -3.24 -13.34 -10.94
CA THR A 17 -2.11 -12.41 -11.07
C THR A 17 -0.79 -13.05 -10.61
N ILE A 18 -0.81 -13.79 -9.50
CA ILE A 18 0.40 -14.29 -8.84
C ILE A 18 0.37 -15.80 -8.53
N GLY A 19 -0.63 -16.54 -9.01
CA GLY A 19 -0.72 -18.01 -8.92
C GLY A 19 -1.60 -18.54 -7.78
N GLU A 20 -2.15 -19.75 -7.93
CA GLU A 20 -3.06 -20.37 -6.95
C GLU A 20 -2.40 -20.66 -5.60
N ASP A 21 -1.08 -20.89 -5.59
CA ASP A 21 -0.30 -21.14 -4.37
C ASP A 21 -0.37 -19.97 -3.37
N SER A 22 -0.73 -18.76 -3.82
CA SER A 22 -0.92 -17.57 -2.97
C SER A 22 -2.26 -17.53 -2.23
N LEU A 23 -3.25 -18.33 -2.65
CA LEU A 23 -4.61 -18.28 -2.10
C LEU A 23 -4.69 -18.58 -0.60
N PRO A 24 -3.98 -19.59 -0.05
CA PRO A 24 -4.05 -19.87 1.38
C PRO A 24 -3.61 -18.67 2.23
N SER A 25 -2.49 -18.05 1.87
CA SER A 25 -1.97 -16.86 2.55
C SER A 25 -2.90 -15.67 2.38
N PHE A 26 -3.38 -15.41 1.16
CA PHE A 26 -4.32 -14.32 0.88
C PHE A 26 -5.61 -14.46 1.71
N LEU A 27 -6.25 -15.62 1.68
CA LEU A 27 -7.49 -15.87 2.43
C LEU A 27 -7.26 -15.86 3.94
N SER A 28 -6.10 -16.32 4.41
CA SER A 28 -5.78 -16.31 5.85
C SER A 28 -5.72 -14.89 6.43
N ALA A 29 -5.31 -13.90 5.63
CA ALA A 29 -5.26 -12.50 6.05
C ALA A 29 -6.65 -11.92 6.37
N PHE A 30 -7.72 -12.48 5.80
CA PHE A 30 -9.10 -12.06 6.07
C PHE A 30 -9.75 -12.82 7.23
N LYS A 31 -9.13 -13.87 7.76
CA LYS A 31 -9.67 -14.62 8.91
C LYS A 31 -9.51 -13.84 10.23
N ASP A 32 -8.46 -13.04 10.33
CA ASP A 32 -8.23 -12.14 11.46
C ASP A 32 -8.90 -10.79 11.17
N HIS A 33 -10.22 -10.77 11.30
CA HIS A 33 -11.03 -9.59 10.98
C HIS A 33 -10.63 -8.38 11.82
N ASP A 34 -10.28 -8.56 13.09
CA ASP A 34 -9.91 -7.46 13.97
C ASP A 34 -8.60 -6.81 13.54
N GLN A 35 -7.58 -7.62 13.26
CA GLN A 35 -6.29 -7.12 12.79
C GLN A 35 -6.40 -6.44 11.42
N MET A 36 -7.14 -7.06 10.48
CA MET A 36 -7.35 -6.49 9.14
C MET A 36 -8.10 -5.15 9.23
N ASN A 37 -9.19 -5.09 10.00
CA ASN A 37 -9.96 -3.85 10.18
C ASN A 37 -9.14 -2.76 10.87
N TYR A 38 -8.33 -3.14 11.87
CA TYR A 38 -7.45 -2.22 12.57
C TYR A 38 -6.38 -1.63 11.63
N ALA A 39 -5.71 -2.47 10.84
CA ALA A 39 -4.72 -2.03 9.85
C ALA A 39 -5.34 -1.09 8.81
N ALA A 40 -6.50 -1.43 8.25
CA ALA A 40 -7.20 -0.57 7.28
C ALA A 40 -7.56 0.80 7.87
N ARG A 41 -8.03 0.84 9.13
CA ARG A 41 -8.34 2.09 9.84
C ARG A 41 -7.10 2.94 10.09
N ILE A 42 -5.97 2.33 10.45
CA ILE A 42 -4.69 3.03 10.59
C ILE A 42 -4.27 3.64 9.26
N SER A 43 -4.27 2.85 8.18
CA SER A 43 -3.86 3.33 6.85
C SER A 43 -4.73 4.49 6.37
N PHE A 44 -6.06 4.39 6.56
CA PHE A 44 -6.98 5.47 6.22
C PHE A 44 -6.69 6.75 7.01
N LYS A 45 -6.57 6.65 8.33
CA LYS A 45 -6.25 7.80 9.20
C LYS A 45 -4.89 8.40 8.88
N TYR A 46 -3.89 7.58 8.57
CA TYR A 46 -2.56 8.03 8.18
C TYR A 46 -2.62 8.91 6.92
N GLY A 47 -3.36 8.48 5.89
CA GLY A 47 -3.59 9.28 4.69
C GLY A 47 -4.26 10.62 5.00
N CYS A 48 -5.32 10.61 5.81
CA CYS A 48 -6.02 11.84 6.21
C CYS A 48 -5.11 12.82 6.96
N LEU A 49 -4.35 12.34 7.96
CA LEU A 49 -3.44 13.16 8.76
C LEU A 49 -2.30 13.78 7.94
N ARG A 50 -1.96 13.17 6.80
CA ARG A 50 -0.91 13.64 5.90
C ARG A 50 -1.43 14.44 4.70
N GLY A 51 -2.73 14.76 4.67
CA GLY A 51 -3.33 15.55 3.61
C GLY A 51 -3.34 14.86 2.24
N VAL A 52 -3.35 13.52 2.21
CA VAL A 52 -3.41 12.76 0.96
C VAL A 52 -4.81 12.93 0.34
N THR A 53 -4.88 13.61 -0.80
CA THR A 53 -6.12 13.87 -1.55
C THR A 53 -6.26 13.02 -2.81
N GLY A 54 -5.21 12.28 -3.18
CA GLY A 54 -5.16 11.44 -4.37
C GLY A 54 -3.90 10.57 -4.38
N THR A 55 -3.72 9.78 -5.44
CA THR A 55 -2.55 8.92 -5.61
C THR A 55 -1.96 9.08 -7.03
N PRO A 56 -0.63 8.94 -7.21
CA PRO A 56 0.38 8.64 -6.18
C PRO A 56 0.71 9.85 -5.28
N PHE A 57 1.02 9.56 -4.01
CA PHE A 57 1.52 10.53 -3.03
C PHE A 57 2.63 9.86 -2.22
N PHE A 58 3.82 10.47 -2.17
CA PHE A 58 5.01 9.84 -1.59
C PHE A 58 5.53 10.65 -0.40
N PHE A 59 5.95 9.91 0.64
CA PHE A 59 6.57 10.47 1.83
C PHE A 59 7.91 9.77 2.07
N VAL A 60 8.93 10.54 2.43
CA VAL A 60 10.23 10.01 2.89
C VAL A 60 10.48 10.56 4.28
N ASN A 61 10.69 9.67 5.26
CA ASN A 61 10.84 10.02 6.69
C ASN A 61 9.70 10.93 7.22
N GLY A 62 8.49 10.78 6.68
CA GLY A 62 7.32 11.57 7.08
C GLY A 62 7.18 12.93 6.39
N PHE A 63 8.09 13.31 5.50
CA PHE A 63 8.00 14.54 4.70
C PHE A 63 7.45 14.26 3.30
N PRO A 64 6.49 15.05 2.81
CA PRO A 64 5.93 14.87 1.47
C PRO A 64 6.95 15.26 0.40
N LEU A 65 7.07 14.45 -0.66
CA LEU A 65 7.86 14.81 -1.85
C LEU A 65 7.07 15.80 -2.72
N PRO A 66 7.68 16.82 -3.35
CA PRO A 66 6.96 17.94 -3.99
C PRO A 66 6.15 17.59 -5.25
N GLU A 67 6.47 16.49 -5.94
CA GLU A 67 5.83 16.10 -7.21
C GLU A 67 4.60 15.18 -6.96
N TRP A 68 3.55 15.72 -6.34
CA TRP A 68 2.32 14.96 -6.06
C TRP A 68 1.57 14.59 -7.35
N GLY A 69 1.00 13.39 -7.42
CA GLY A 69 0.18 12.95 -8.55
C GLY A 69 0.95 12.46 -9.77
N THR A 70 2.29 12.52 -9.77
CA THR A 70 3.12 11.97 -10.85
C THR A 70 3.94 10.78 -10.35
N PRO A 71 3.98 9.64 -11.07
CA PRO A 71 4.87 8.54 -10.73
C PRO A 71 6.35 8.97 -10.80
N LEU A 72 7.12 8.67 -9.76
CA LEU A 72 8.58 8.88 -9.75
C LEU A 72 9.27 7.71 -10.45
N ASN A 73 10.21 8.02 -11.35
CA ASN A 73 11.04 6.99 -11.98
C ASN A 73 12.14 6.49 -11.04
N TYR A 74 12.78 5.39 -11.41
CA TYR A 74 13.84 4.76 -10.61
C TYR A 74 14.99 5.72 -10.29
N THR A 75 15.50 6.46 -11.28
CA THR A 75 16.63 7.38 -11.11
C THR A 75 16.32 8.47 -10.09
N LYS A 76 15.08 8.99 -10.07
CA LYS A 76 14.63 9.99 -9.10
C LYS A 76 14.53 9.40 -7.70
N TRP A 77 14.00 8.18 -7.56
CA TRP A 77 13.98 7.46 -6.29
C TRP A 77 15.39 7.23 -5.74
N ALA A 78 16.30 6.72 -6.56
CA ALA A 78 17.70 6.49 -6.18
C ALA A 78 18.34 7.78 -5.68
N SER A 79 18.22 8.88 -6.43
CA SER A 79 18.75 10.18 -6.04
C SER A 79 18.21 10.70 -4.69
N ILE A 80 16.92 10.49 -4.41
CA ILE A 80 16.32 10.88 -3.11
C ILE A 80 16.95 10.08 -1.98
N PHE A 81 17.07 8.76 -2.12
CA PHE A 81 17.62 7.90 -1.08
C PHE A 81 19.13 8.06 -0.89
N ASP A 82 19.89 8.18 -1.98
CA ASP A 82 21.35 8.38 -1.93
C ASP A 82 21.70 9.61 -1.09
N SER A 83 20.93 10.70 -1.25
CA SER A 83 21.10 11.93 -0.48
C SER A 83 20.86 11.79 1.04
N LEU A 84 20.16 10.74 1.46
CA LEU A 84 19.83 10.48 2.87
C LEU A 84 20.77 9.45 3.52
N VAL A 85 21.48 8.66 2.72
CA VAL A 85 22.33 7.56 3.17
C VAL A 85 23.82 7.93 3.15
N GLU A 86 24.21 9.02 2.48
CA GLU A 86 25.58 9.53 2.54
C GLU A 86 25.99 9.87 3.99
N LYS A 87 26.97 9.11 4.50
CA LYS A 87 27.68 9.43 5.74
C LYS A 87 28.50 10.70 5.51
N LYS A 88 28.32 11.69 6.39
CA LYS A 88 29.32 12.75 6.61
C LYS A 88 30.67 12.15 6.99
#